data_AF-A0A350MM08-F1
#
_entry.id   AF-A0A350MM08-F1
#
_cell.length_a   1.000
_cell.length_b   1.000
_cell.length_c   1.000
_cell.angle_alpha   90.00
_cell.angle_beta   90.00
_cell.angle_gamma   90.00
#
_symmetry.space_group_name_H-M   'P 1'
#
loop_
_entity.id
_entity.type
_entity.pdbx_description
1 polymer ?
#
loop_
_entity_poly.entity_id
_entity_poly.type
_entity_poly.pdbx_seq_one_letter_code
_entity_poly.pdbx_strand_id
1 'polypeptide(L)' 'MYEYEKEIEVKMQELPEDLRREVLDYMEFLLKKYKGKETKAKKFKFDWEGGLSEIREKFTSVELQHRAL' A
#
# COMPACT_ATOMS: atom_id res chain seq x y z
N MET A 1 -5.98 28.00 14.60
CA MET A 1 -5.79 27.21 13.35
C MET A 1 -4.43 27.48 12.71
N TYR A 2 -3.80 28.65 12.88
CA TYR A 2 -2.48 29.01 12.33
C TYR A 2 -1.28 28.81 13.28
N GLU A 3 -1.49 28.29 14.50
CA GLU A 3 -0.42 28.08 15.50
C GLU A 3 0.68 27.16 14.94
N TYR A 4 0.25 26.08 14.26
CA TYR A 4 1.15 25.04 13.76
C TYR A 4 2.06 25.51 12.63
N GLU A 5 1.58 26.41 11.75
CA GLU A 5 2.39 26.93 10.65
C GLU A 5 3.53 27.79 11.17
N LYS A 6 3.24 28.67 12.15
CA LYS A 6 4.26 29.48 12.83
C LYS A 6 5.28 28.63 13.57
N GLU A 7 4.84 27.58 14.25
CA GLU A 7 5.74 26.71 15.01
C GLU A 7 6.66 25.88 14.10
N ILE A 8 6.17 25.48 12.92
CA ILE A 8 6.98 24.82 11.89
C ILE A 8 8.02 25.78 11.32
N GLU A 9 7.65 27.04 11.07
CA GLU A 9 8.56 28.04 10.50
C GLU A 9 9.70 28.40 11.46
N VAL A 10 9.41 28.55 12.77
CA VAL A 10 10.44 28.78 13.80
C VAL A 10 11.39 27.59 13.90
N LYS A 11 10.86 26.36 13.96
CA LYS A 11 11.68 25.14 14.02
C LYS A 11 12.50 24.92 12.76
N MET A 12 11.98 25.30 11.58
CA MET A 12 12.73 25.31 10.32
C MET A 12 13.90 26.29 10.37
N GLN A 13 13.73 27.46 10.99
CA GLN A 13 14.80 28.46 11.11
C GLN A 13 15.92 28.02 12.06
N GLU A 14 15.58 27.34 13.16
CA GLU A 14 16.57 26.82 14.13
C GLU A 14 17.33 25.59 13.63
N LEU A 15 16.84 24.91 12.60
CA LEU A 15 17.48 23.72 12.05
C LEU A 15 18.68 24.07 11.13
N PRO A 16 19.83 23.37 11.29
CA PRO A 16 20.92 23.36 10.32
C PRO A 16 20.44 22.98 8.91
N GLU A 17 21.09 23.51 7.87
CA GLU A 17 20.71 23.26 6.46
C GLU A 17 20.69 21.77 6.11
N ASP A 18 21.57 20.97 6.69
CA ASP A 18 21.61 19.52 6.49
C ASP A 18 20.31 18.82 6.92
N LEU A 19 19.71 19.25 8.04
CA LEU A 19 18.48 18.69 8.56
C LEU A 19 17.24 19.22 7.84
N ARG A 20 17.29 20.45 7.30
CA ARG A 20 16.20 20.98 6.47
C ARG A 20 15.94 20.11 5.24
N ARG A 21 17.00 19.54 4.68
CA ARG A 21 16.91 18.61 3.55
C ARG A 21 16.20 17.31 3.92
N GLU A 22 16.50 16.77 5.09
CA GLU A 22 15.82 15.57 5.61
C GLU A 22 14.33 15.82 5.90
N VAL A 23 13.98 17.01 6.41
CA VAL A 23 12.57 17.40 6.61
C VAL A 23 11.84 17.55 5.28
N LEU A 24 12.47 18.14 4.25
CA LEU A 24 11.90 18.21 2.90
C LEU A 24 11.66 16.81 2.32
N ASP A 25 12.64 15.92 2.43
CA ASP A 25 12.52 14.53 1.98
C ASP A 25 11.40 13.79 2.73
N TYR A 26 11.25 14.03 4.03
CA TYR A 26 10.17 13.45 4.84
C TYR A 26 8.79 14.00 4.45
N MET A 27 8.68 15.30 4.17
CA MET A 27 7.43 15.89 3.67
C MET A 27 7.06 15.31 2.29
N GLU A 28 8.03 15.16 1.40
CA GLU A 28 7.82 14.54 0.09
C GLU A 28 7.41 13.07 0.23
N PHE A 29 8.05 12.33 1.14
CA PHE A 29 7.67 10.97 1.50
C PHE A 29 6.22 10.89 2.01
N LEU A 30 5.81 11.77 2.93
CA LEU A 30 4.44 11.81 3.44
C LEU A 30 3.45 12.11 2.31
N LEU A 31 3.72 13.12 1.49
CA LEU A 31 2.87 13.43 0.34
C LEU A 31 2.74 12.23 -0.59
N LYS A 32 3.84 11.55 -0.93
CA LYS A 32 3.82 10.36 -1.80
C LYS A 32 3.08 9.17 -1.16
N LYS A 33 3.30 8.92 0.14
CA LYS A 33 2.69 7.82 0.91
C LYS A 33 1.18 7.95 1.00
N TYR A 34 0.67 9.16 1.17
CA TYR A 34 -0.78 9.39 1.32
C TYR A 34 -1.48 9.70 -0.01
N LYS A 35 -0.80 10.32 -0.99
CA LYS A 35 -1.32 10.52 -2.36
C LYS A 35 -1.59 9.21 -3.11
N GLY A 36 -0.84 8.14 -2.80
CA GLY A 36 -1.08 6.80 -3.35
C GLY A 36 -2.12 5.96 -2.59
N LYS A 37 -2.46 6.30 -1.34
CA LYS A 37 -3.42 5.53 -0.52
C LYS A 37 -4.87 5.80 -0.88
N GLU A 38 -5.19 6.98 -1.41
CA GLU A 38 -6.57 7.29 -1.80
C GLU A 38 -7.01 6.58 -3.08
N THR A 39 -6.08 6.17 -3.96
CA THR A 39 -6.48 5.78 -5.31
C THR A 39 -6.80 4.30 -5.51
N LYS A 40 -6.29 3.35 -4.73
CA LYS A 40 -6.45 1.93 -5.07
C LYS A 40 -6.46 0.97 -3.88
N ALA A 41 -7.35 1.17 -2.92
CA ALA A 41 -7.98 0.01 -2.30
C ALA A 41 -8.90 -0.68 -3.34
N LYS A 42 -8.34 -1.17 -4.46
CA LYS A 42 -8.99 -2.21 -5.24
C LYS A 42 -9.06 -3.38 -4.29
N LYS A 43 -10.21 -3.53 -3.61
CA LYS A 43 -10.53 -4.72 -2.82
C LYS A 43 -10.04 -5.92 -3.64
N PHE A 44 -9.15 -6.72 -3.05
CA PHE A 44 -8.64 -7.91 -3.70
C PHE A 44 -9.86 -8.75 -4.09
N LYS A 45 -10.15 -8.85 -5.38
CA LYS A 45 -11.50 -9.23 -5.85
C LYS A 45 -11.77 -10.73 -5.76
N PHE A 46 -10.79 -11.55 -5.37
CA PHE A 46 -10.93 -13.02 -5.30
C PHE A 46 -11.66 -13.61 -6.52
N ASP A 47 -11.55 -13.00 -7.71
CA ASP A 47 -12.31 -13.42 -8.91
C ASP A 47 -11.92 -14.84 -9.38
N TRP A 48 -10.84 -15.40 -8.82
CA TRP A 48 -10.38 -16.76 -9.04
C TRP A 48 -10.97 -17.78 -8.05
N GLU A 49 -11.52 -17.33 -6.92
CA GLU A 49 -12.13 -18.19 -5.91
C GLU A 49 -13.38 -18.84 -6.50
N GLY A 50 -13.43 -20.18 -6.49
CA GLY A 50 -14.55 -20.92 -7.04
C GLY A 50 -14.48 -21.22 -8.54
N GLY A 51 -13.44 -20.78 -9.27
CA GLY A 51 -13.28 -21.07 -10.71
C GLY A 51 -13.14 -22.57 -11.07
N LEU A 52 -12.85 -23.42 -10.08
CA LEU A 52 -12.74 -24.89 -10.23
C LEU A 52 -13.94 -25.66 -9.65
N SER A 53 -15.02 -24.95 -9.25
CA SER A 53 -16.18 -25.58 -8.62
C SER A 53 -16.87 -26.58 -9.56
N GLU A 54 -16.91 -26.30 -10.87
CA GLU A 54 -17.51 -27.15 -11.89
C GLU A 54 -16.75 -28.46 -12.15
N ILE A 55 -15.46 -28.50 -11.78
CA ILE A 55 -14.57 -29.64 -12.01
C ILE A 55 -14.58 -30.56 -10.77
N ARG A 56 -14.95 -30.02 -9.60
CA ARG A 56 -15.06 -30.76 -8.34
C ARG A 56 -16.06 -31.91 -8.39
N GLU A 57 -17.11 -31.80 -9.20
CA GLU A 57 -18.09 -32.88 -9.40
C GLU A 57 -17.62 -33.94 -10.41
N LYS A 58 -16.67 -33.60 -11.27
CA LYS A 58 -16.20 -34.47 -12.37
C LYS A 58 -14.92 -35.23 -12.05
N PHE A 59 -14.14 -34.77 -11.09
CA PHE A 59 -12.87 -35.38 -10.72
C PHE A 59 -12.73 -35.48 -9.21
N THR A 60 -12.37 -36.67 -8.75
CA THR A 60 -11.97 -36.88 -7.36
C THR A 60 -10.54 -36.39 -7.16
N SER A 61 -10.22 -35.97 -5.92
CA SER A 61 -8.87 -35.49 -5.56
C SER A 61 -7.77 -36.52 -5.93
N VAL A 62 -8.11 -37.80 -5.85
CA VAL A 62 -7.22 -38.93 -6.15
C VAL A 62 -6.93 -39.04 -7.65
N GLU A 63 -7.93 -38.88 -8.52
CA GLU A 63 -7.73 -38.92 -9.97
C GLU A 63 -6.88 -37.75 -10.48
N LEU A 64 -7.04 -36.57 -9.88
CA LEU A 64 -6.21 -35.41 -10.19
C LEU A 64 -4.74 -35.66 -9.81
N GLN A 65 -4.50 -36.30 -8.68
CA GLN A 65 -3.15 -36.64 -8.22
C GLN A 65 -2.45 -37.60 -9.21
N HIS A 66 -3.15 -38.60 -9.74
CA HIS A 66 -2.59 -39.54 -10.71
C HIS A 66 -2.30 -38.93 -12.08
N ARG A 67 -2.96 -37.83 -12.45
CA ARG A 67 -2.70 -37.10 -13.71
C ARG A 67 -1.58 -36.06 -13.60
N ALA A 68 -1.21 -35.68 -12.38
CA ALA A 68 -0.18 -34.68 -12.13
C ALA A 68 1.23 -35.27 -11.97
N LEU A 69 1.31 -36.59 -11.73
CA LEU A 69 2.53 -37.39 -11.70
C LEU A 69 2.81 -37.99 -13.08
#